data_AF-A0A434S070-F1
#
_entry.id   AF-A0A434S070-F1
#
_cell.length_a   1.000
_cell.length_b   1.000
_cell.length_c   1.000
_cell.angle_alpha   90.00
_cell.angle_beta   90.00
_cell.angle_gamma   90.00
#
_symmetry.space_group_name_H-M   'P 1'
#
loop_
_entity.id
_entity.type
_entity.pdbx_description
1 polymer ?
#
loop_
_entity_poly.entity_id
_entity_poly.type
_entity_poly.pdbx_seq_one_letter_code
_entity_poly.pdbx_strand_id
1 'polypeptide(L)'
;LYAAAGGQPGHAAAWEDEAVNVATGDFYRGTRATLEGAWVRPRHDGYMAFQQAASDRLNEGLAGRQDAPRVVADINRLFRQSFAAPR
;
A
#
# COMPACT_ATOMS: atom_id res chain seq x y z
N LEU A 1 -2.57 -11.84 -25.86
CA LEU A 1 -3.96 -11.39 -26.17
C LEU A 1 -4.43 -10.26 -25.25
N TYR A 2 -4.38 -10.41 -23.91
CA TYR A 2 -4.93 -9.39 -23.00
C TYR A 2 -4.28 -8.00 -23.14
N ALA A 3 -2.94 -7.92 -23.08
CA ALA A 3 -2.21 -6.67 -23.30
C ALA A 3 -2.35 -6.14 -24.73
N ALA A 4 -2.30 -7.03 -25.73
CA ALA A 4 -2.48 -6.69 -27.14
C ALA A 4 -3.88 -6.12 -27.45
N ALA A 5 -4.88 -6.43 -26.63
CA ALA A 5 -6.23 -5.87 -26.71
C ALA A 5 -6.41 -4.59 -25.88
N GLY A 6 -5.33 -4.01 -25.32
CA GLY A 6 -5.37 -2.80 -24.51
C GLY A 6 -5.68 -3.00 -23.02
N GLY A 7 -5.77 -4.25 -22.55
CA GLY A 7 -5.97 -4.56 -21.14
C GLY A 7 -4.67 -4.47 -20.32
N GLN A 8 -4.78 -4.10 -19.03
CA GLN A 8 -3.65 -4.10 -18.08
C GLN A 8 -3.51 -5.46 -17.38
N PRO A 9 -2.46 -6.25 -17.65
CA PRO A 9 -2.30 -7.55 -17.02
C PRO A 9 -2.21 -7.43 -15.49
N GLY A 10 -3.11 -8.08 -14.77
CA GLY A 10 -3.04 -8.20 -13.30
C GLY A 10 -2.24 -9.41 -12.80
N HIS A 11 -1.84 -10.31 -13.72
CA HIS A 11 -1.10 -11.52 -13.38
C HIS A 11 0.40 -11.29 -13.51
N ALA A 12 1.14 -11.56 -12.44
CA ALA A 12 2.58 -11.33 -12.32
C ALA A 12 3.42 -11.96 -13.45
N ALA A 13 3.04 -13.11 -14.00
CA ALA A 13 3.75 -13.75 -15.11
C ALA A 13 3.78 -12.90 -16.40
N ALA A 14 2.74 -12.08 -16.64
CA ALA A 14 2.69 -11.21 -17.82
C ALA A 14 3.60 -9.97 -17.69
N TRP A 15 4.09 -9.69 -16.48
CA TRP A 15 4.96 -8.54 -16.21
C TRP A 15 6.42 -8.79 -16.60
N GLU A 16 6.77 -10.05 -16.85
CA GLU A 16 8.09 -10.47 -17.36
C GLU A 16 8.10 -10.66 -18.88
N ASP A 17 6.94 -10.56 -19.54
CA ASP A 17 6.81 -10.74 -20.97
C ASP A 17 7.42 -9.56 -21.72
N GLU A 18 8.32 -9.87 -22.66
CA GLU A 18 9.07 -8.87 -23.40
C GLU A 18 8.18 -8.02 -24.32
N ALA A 19 7.23 -8.64 -25.01
CA ALA A 19 6.32 -7.93 -25.91
C ALA A 19 5.40 -6.98 -25.13
N VAL A 20 5.00 -7.36 -23.91
CA VAL A 20 4.24 -6.49 -23.00
C VAL A 20 5.07 -5.29 -22.55
N ASN A 21 6.33 -5.50 -22.17
CA ASN A 21 7.18 -4.42 -21.67
C ASN A 21 7.64 -3.46 -22.78
N VAL A 22 7.97 -3.96 -23.97
CA VAL A 22 8.26 -3.10 -25.14
C VAL A 22 7.07 -2.17 -25.45
N ALA A 23 5.85 -2.70 -25.43
CA ALA A 23 4.64 -1.91 -25.68
C ALA A 23 4.31 -0.91 -24.57
N THR A 24 4.88 -1.07 -23.37
CA THR A 24 4.59 -0.23 -22.20
C THR A 24 5.80 0.54 -21.66
N GLY A 25 6.91 0.56 -22.40
CA GLY A 25 8.14 1.25 -22.00
C GLY A 25 8.70 0.72 -20.67
N ASP A 26 8.73 -0.61 -20.53
CA ASP A 26 9.21 -1.33 -19.34
C ASP A 26 8.45 -1.01 -18.04
N PHE A 27 7.23 -0.49 -18.11
CA PHE A 27 6.43 -0.13 -16.93
C PHE A 27 6.33 -1.29 -15.92
N TYR A 28 6.03 -2.50 -16.38
CA TYR A 28 5.81 -3.64 -15.49
C TYR A 28 7.12 -4.13 -14.85
N ARG A 29 8.20 -4.25 -15.62
CA ARG A 29 9.54 -4.56 -15.08
C ARG A 29 10.00 -3.45 -14.11
N GLY A 30 9.87 -2.19 -14.51
CA GLY A 30 10.34 -1.04 -13.75
C GLY A 30 9.59 -0.81 -12.44
N THR A 31 8.32 -1.22 -12.34
CA THR A 31 7.50 -1.08 -11.12
C THR A 31 7.43 -2.34 -10.28
N ARG A 32 7.98 -3.46 -10.76
CA ARG A 32 7.91 -4.79 -10.13
C ARG A 32 8.33 -4.76 -8.66
N ALA A 33 9.52 -4.25 -8.38
CA ALA A 33 10.07 -4.22 -7.03
C ALA A 33 9.22 -3.38 -6.07
N THR A 34 8.64 -2.27 -6.56
CA THR A 34 7.73 -1.43 -5.77
C THR A 34 6.42 -2.17 -5.47
N LEU A 35 5.85 -2.86 -6.45
CA LEU A 35 4.60 -3.60 -6.28
C LEU A 35 4.77 -4.83 -5.37
N GLU A 36 5.90 -5.52 -5.44
CA GLU A 36 6.21 -6.64 -4.54
C GLU A 36 6.48 -6.19 -3.10
N GLY A 37 7.07 -5.00 -2.92
CA GLY A 37 7.23 -4.38 -1.60
C GLY A 37 5.99 -3.66 -1.08
N ALA A 38 4.94 -3.54 -1.88
CA ALA A 38 3.73 -2.83 -1.49
C ALA A 38 2.90 -3.66 -0.50
N TRP A 39 2.28 -2.95 0.44
CA TRP A 39 1.32 -3.54 1.37
C TRP A 39 -0.10 -3.39 0.83
N VAL A 40 -0.88 -4.47 0.84
CA VAL A 40 -2.30 -4.42 0.46
C VAL A 40 -3.11 -3.80 1.58
N ARG A 41 -3.87 -2.78 1.25
CA ARG A 41 -4.81 -2.12 2.16
C ARG A 41 -5.78 -3.13 2.80
N PRO A 42 -5.83 -3.24 4.14
CA PRO A 42 -6.84 -4.02 4.84
C PRO A 42 -8.27 -3.61 4.46
N ARG A 43 -9.17 -4.59 4.40
CA ARG A 43 -10.57 -4.41 3.97
C ARG A 43 -11.59 -4.53 5.11
N HIS A 44 -11.14 -4.56 6.36
CA HIS A 44 -12.04 -4.65 7.51
C HIS A 44 -12.72 -3.31 7.78
N ASP A 45 -13.93 -3.38 8.33
CA ASP A 45 -14.64 -2.21 8.84
C ASP A 45 -13.84 -1.60 10.00
N GLY A 46 -13.61 -0.29 9.95
CA GLY A 46 -12.69 0.42 10.85
C GLY A 46 -11.34 0.82 10.23
N TYR A 47 -10.92 0.25 9.10
CA TYR A 47 -9.61 0.60 8.51
C TYR A 47 -9.53 2.08 8.09
N MET A 48 -10.60 2.65 7.52
CA MET A 48 -10.60 4.05 7.06
C MET A 48 -10.40 5.03 8.21
N ALA A 49 -11.07 4.80 9.34
CA ALA A 49 -10.89 5.61 10.55
C ALA A 49 -9.47 5.47 11.12
N PHE A 50 -8.93 4.25 11.14
CA PHE A 50 -7.54 4.01 11.52
C PHE A 50 -6.55 4.76 10.63
N GLN A 51 -6.71 4.71 9.31
CA GLN A 51 -5.81 5.35 8.36
C GLN A 51 -5.72 6.86 8.59
N GLN A 52 -6.85 7.52 8.86
CA GLN A 52 -6.88 8.94 9.21
C GLN A 52 -6.13 9.19 10.53
N ALA A 53 -6.51 8.50 11.60
CA ALA A 53 -5.92 8.71 12.92
C ALA A 53 -4.41 8.40 12.96
N ALA A 54 -3.97 7.37 12.24
CA ALA A 54 -2.55 7.02 12.12
C ALA A 54 -1.76 8.07 11.34
N SER A 55 -2.35 8.64 10.28
CA SER A 55 -1.74 9.74 9.51
C SER A 55 -1.55 10.98 10.38
N ASP A 56 -2.57 11.36 11.14
CA ASP A 56 -2.52 12.50 12.06
C ASP A 56 -1.44 12.30 13.12
N ARG A 57 -1.41 11.11 13.74
CA ARG A 57 -0.41 10.76 14.76
C ARG A 57 1.02 10.78 14.22
N LEU A 58 1.23 10.31 13.00
CA LEU A 58 2.53 10.34 12.32
C LEU A 58 2.99 11.78 12.07
N ASN A 59 2.10 12.62 11.52
CA ASN A 59 2.38 14.03 11.27
C ASN A 59 2.74 14.78 12.56
N GLU A 60 1.99 14.57 13.64
CA GLU A 60 2.30 15.13 14.95
C GLU A 60 3.68 14.68 15.46
N GLY A 61 4.00 13.39 15.30
CA GLY A 61 5.29 12.82 15.69
C GLY A 61 6.46 13.44 14.93
N LEU A 62 6.33 13.60 13.61
CA LEU A 62 7.33 14.22 12.75
C LEU A 62 7.52 15.71 13.05
N ALA A 63 6.42 16.47 13.11
CA ALA A 63 6.45 17.91 13.36
C ALA A 63 7.00 18.23 14.77
N GLY A 64 6.62 17.42 15.76
CA GLY A 64 7.08 17.56 17.13
C GLY A 64 8.44 16.94 17.43
N ARG A 65 9.10 16.31 16.43
CA ARG A 65 10.36 15.54 16.59
C ARG A 65 10.28 14.55 17.76
N GLN A 66 9.14 13.89 17.91
CA GLN A 66 8.91 12.92 18.98
C GLN A 66 9.70 11.62 18.71
N ASP A 67 9.99 10.87 19.77
CA ASP A 67 10.69 9.58 19.65
C ASP A 67 9.91 8.60 18.76
N ALA A 68 10.58 8.10 17.71
CA ALA A 68 9.98 7.18 16.75
C ALA A 68 9.35 5.93 17.40
N PRO A 69 9.98 5.27 18.40
CA PRO A 69 9.37 4.12 19.08
C PRO A 69 8.01 4.43 19.71
N ARG A 70 7.83 5.65 20.25
CA ARG A 70 6.56 6.08 20.85
C ARG A 70 5.49 6.27 19.78
N VAL A 71 5.82 6.95 18.68
CA VAL A 71 4.89 7.17 17.56
C VAL A 71 4.44 5.83 16.97
N VAL A 72 5.39 4.89 16.76
CA VAL A 72 5.11 3.55 16.25
C VAL A 72 4.22 2.76 17.22
N ALA A 73 4.49 2.81 18.52
CA ALA A 73 3.66 2.14 19.53
C ALA A 73 2.21 2.66 19.52
N ASP A 74 2.01 3.97 19.37
CA ASP A 74 0.68 4.57 19.24
C ASP A 74 -0.06 4.11 17.99
N ILE A 75 0.60 4.13 16.82
CA ILE A 75 0.02 3.65 15.56
C ILE A 75 -0.37 2.17 15.66
N ASN A 76 0.48 1.33 16.25
CA ASN A 76 0.18 -0.09 16.48
C ASN A 76 -1.01 -0.31 17.43
N ARG A 77 -1.20 0.58 18.42
CA ARG A 77 -2.39 0.55 19.29
C ARG A 77 -3.63 0.95 18.51
N LEU A 78 -3.59 2.02 17.71
CA LEU A 78 -4.70 2.44 16.85
C LEU A 78 -5.11 1.33 15.87
N PHE A 79 -4.14 0.63 15.29
CA PHE A 79 -4.42 -0.48 14.38
C PHE A 79 -5.18 -1.62 15.06
N ARG A 80 -4.75 -2.05 16.25
CA ARG A 80 -5.46 -3.08 17.02
C ARG A 80 -6.88 -2.66 17.39
N GLN A 81 -7.08 -1.40 17.77
CA GLN A 81 -8.39 -0.84 18.10
C GLN A 81 -9.34 -0.84 16.90
N SER A 82 -8.82 -0.73 15.68
CA SER A 82 -9.63 -0.73 14.46
C SER A 82 -10.40 -2.03 14.19
N PHE A 83 -10.00 -3.14 14.80
CA PHE A 83 -10.72 -4.42 14.70
C PHE A 83 -11.79 -4.61 15.78
N ALA A 84 -11.72 -3.81 16.86
CA ALA A 84 -12.61 -3.93 18.02
C ALA A 84 -13.85 -3.04 17.90
N ALA A 85 -14.02 -2.32 16.78
CA ALA A 85 -15.12 -1.39 16.58
C ALA A 85 -16.22 -2.01 15.71
N PRO A 86 -17.22 -2.69 16.28
CA PRO A 86 -18.55 -2.69 15.70
C PRO A 86 -19.28 -1.41 16.15
N ARG A 87 -19.89 -0.71 15.20
CA ARG A 87 -21.17 -0.04 15.47
C ARG A 87 -22.28 -0.95 14.96
#